data_AF-A0AAV1YW77-F1
#
_entry.id   AF-A0AAV1YW77-F1
#
_cell.length_a   1.000
_cell.length_b   1.000
_cell.length_c   1.000
_cell.angle_alpha   90.00
_cell.angle_beta   90.00
_cell.angle_gamma   90.00
#
_symmetry.space_group_name_H-M   'P 1'
#
loop_
_entity.id
_entity.type
_entity.pdbx_description
1 polymer ?
#
loop_
_entity_poly.entity_id
_entity_poly.type
_entity_poly.pdbx_seq_one_letter_code
_entity_poly.pdbx_strand_id
1 'polypeptide(L)'
;MYDANYPERLKAAYLINSSFYFTILWSVIKPFLSAETAKKIKIFGKDGWQEELQKDIGDDILPDYLGGKVMDPHAIHGGPIPAKYYAHRDRKSFSKLPGVKRLVVNRRSKENIKLEVDQPGSNIEWDFDIKNRDISFSLIYEDPENEAEDGEEIVPKQRVDTIVASESGIVKCEKPGTYVLQFDNSFSWMHNKIIYYYASVVNPNDIIHEDED
;
A
#
# COMPACT_ATOMS: atom_id res chain seq x y z
N MET A 1 -21.06 5.68 -13.30
CA MET A 1 -21.93 4.57 -13.75
C MET A 1 -22.89 4.10 -12.66
N TYR A 2 -22.48 4.03 -11.38
CA TYR A 2 -23.39 3.66 -10.27
C TYR A 2 -24.33 4.82 -9.87
N ASP A 3 -23.80 6.00 -9.51
CA ASP A 3 -24.60 7.18 -9.12
C ASP A 3 -25.62 7.61 -10.20
N ALA A 4 -25.27 7.46 -11.48
CA ALA A 4 -26.14 7.81 -12.59
C ALA A 4 -27.33 6.85 -12.80
N ASN A 5 -27.24 5.62 -12.28
CA ASN A 5 -28.27 4.59 -12.46
C ASN A 5 -29.02 4.23 -11.15
N TYR A 6 -28.47 4.55 -9.98
CA TYR A 6 -29.04 4.24 -8.67
C TYR A 6 -28.87 5.39 -7.66
N PRO A 7 -29.45 6.58 -7.92
CA PRO A 7 -29.36 7.69 -6.97
C PRO A 7 -29.94 7.29 -5.60
N GLU A 8 -29.30 7.77 -4.53
CA GLU A 8 -29.76 7.70 -3.13
C GLU A 8 -29.92 6.30 -2.49
N ARG A 9 -29.47 5.21 -3.11
CA ARG A 9 -29.57 3.87 -2.49
C ARG A 9 -28.52 3.59 -1.41
N LEU A 10 -27.38 4.28 -1.44
CA LEU A 10 -26.34 4.09 -0.45
C LEU A 10 -26.74 4.82 0.84
N LYS A 11 -26.85 4.07 1.96
CA LYS A 11 -27.01 4.64 3.31
C LYS A 11 -25.64 4.99 3.91
N ALA A 12 -24.73 4.02 3.91
CA ALA A 12 -23.34 4.16 4.33
C ALA A 12 -22.48 3.07 3.67
N ALA A 13 -21.19 3.35 3.46
CA ALA A 13 -20.19 2.34 3.12
C ALA A 13 -18.99 2.50 4.06
N TYR A 14 -18.54 1.39 4.63
CA TYR A 14 -17.42 1.35 5.56
C TYR A 14 -16.26 0.62 4.88
N LEU A 15 -15.15 1.31 4.74
CA LEU A 15 -13.89 0.68 4.36
C LEU A 15 -13.05 0.51 5.61
N ILE A 16 -12.93 -0.73 6.05
CA ILE A 16 -12.22 -1.10 7.27
C ILE A 16 -10.87 -1.71 6.92
N ASN A 17 -9.90 -1.61 7.84
CA ASN A 17 -8.53 -2.07 7.62
C ASN A 17 -7.92 -1.49 6.33
N SER A 18 -8.27 -0.24 6.04
CA SER A 18 -7.85 0.44 4.82
C SER A 18 -6.39 0.86 4.95
N SER A 19 -5.56 0.43 4.01
CA SER A 19 -4.19 0.93 3.85
C SER A 19 -4.21 2.28 3.12
N PHE A 20 -3.15 3.08 3.26
CA PHE A 20 -3.02 4.39 2.62
C PHE A 20 -3.22 4.37 1.09
N TYR A 21 -2.99 3.23 0.42
CA TYR A 21 -3.28 3.04 -1.01
C TYR A 21 -4.72 3.43 -1.34
N PHE A 22 -5.63 3.27 -0.38
CA PHE A 22 -7.00 3.71 -0.54
C PHE A 22 -7.13 5.23 -0.64
N THR A 23 -6.29 6.02 0.03
CA THR A 23 -6.32 7.50 -0.10
C THR A 23 -5.97 7.94 -1.53
N ILE A 24 -4.98 7.29 -2.15
CA ILE A 24 -4.62 7.53 -3.56
C ILE A 24 -5.79 7.11 -4.46
N LEU A 25 -6.29 5.88 -4.28
CA LEU A 25 -7.43 5.37 -5.03
C LEU A 25 -8.68 6.27 -4.87
N TRP A 26 -8.92 6.76 -3.65
CA TRP A 26 -10.02 7.63 -3.30
C TRP A 26 -9.92 8.98 -4.00
N SER A 27 -8.72 9.57 -4.08
CA SER A 27 -8.50 10.81 -4.85
C SER A 27 -8.83 10.66 -6.34
N VAL A 28 -8.67 9.45 -6.89
CA VAL A 28 -9.04 9.12 -8.27
C VAL A 28 -10.53 8.85 -8.41
N ILE A 29 -11.18 8.24 -7.42
CA ILE A 29 -12.61 7.89 -7.45
C ILE A 29 -13.50 9.10 -7.14
N LYS A 30 -13.09 9.98 -6.21
CA LYS A 30 -13.89 11.11 -5.68
C LYS A 30 -14.49 12.01 -6.77
N PRO A 31 -13.78 12.37 -7.87
CA PRO A 31 -14.36 13.17 -8.96
C PRO A 31 -15.53 12.53 -9.70
N PHE A 32 -15.72 11.22 -9.55
CA PHE A 32 -16.81 10.45 -10.19
C PHE A 32 -18.00 10.20 -9.27
N LEU A 33 -17.92 10.61 -8.00
CA LEU A 33 -18.97 10.46 -7.00
C LEU A 33 -19.66 11.80 -6.73
N SER A 34 -20.95 11.76 -6.45
CA SER A 34 -21.66 12.93 -5.93
C SER A 34 -21.13 13.31 -4.54
N ALA A 35 -21.23 14.59 -4.18
CA ALA A 35 -20.84 15.06 -2.85
C ALA A 35 -21.59 14.34 -1.73
N GLU A 36 -22.84 13.92 -1.99
CA GLU A 36 -23.66 13.18 -1.03
C GLU A 36 -23.21 11.72 -0.89
N THR A 37 -22.86 11.03 -1.99
CA THR A 37 -22.30 9.67 -1.95
C THR A 37 -20.95 9.66 -1.25
N ALA A 38 -20.09 10.66 -1.53
CA ALA A 38 -18.77 10.78 -0.90
C ALA A 38 -18.85 10.93 0.62
N LYS A 39 -19.82 11.70 1.15
CA LYS A 39 -20.05 11.87 2.59
C LYS A 39 -20.50 10.59 3.31
N LYS A 40 -21.05 9.62 2.58
CA LYS A 40 -21.55 8.35 3.14
C LYS A 40 -20.47 7.28 3.20
N ILE A 41 -19.27 7.55 2.68
CA ILE A 41 -18.15 6.62 2.65
C ILE A 41 -17.25 6.96 3.84
N LYS A 42 -17.23 6.07 4.83
CA LYS A 42 -16.40 6.17 6.03
C LYS A 42 -15.19 5.24 5.88
N ILE A 43 -13.98 5.76 6.06
CA ILE A 43 -12.73 5.03 5.85
C ILE A 43 -12.02 4.91 7.18
N PHE A 44 -11.61 3.70 7.53
CA PHE A 44 -10.95 3.38 8.78
C PHE A 44 -9.66 2.62 8.53
N GLY A 45 -8.66 2.90 9.37
CA GLY A 45 -7.43 2.13 9.46
C GLY A 45 -7.64 0.82 10.22
N LYS A 46 -6.71 0.48 11.12
CA LYS A 46 -6.77 -0.75 11.91
C LYS A 46 -7.73 -0.67 13.10
N ASP A 47 -7.95 0.53 13.61
CA ASP A 47 -8.67 0.79 14.87
C ASP A 47 -9.93 1.65 14.63
N GLY A 48 -10.85 1.68 15.61
CA GLY A 48 -12.03 2.57 15.65
C GLY A 48 -13.22 2.19 14.75
N TRP A 49 -13.04 1.23 13.84
CA TRP A 49 -14.11 0.82 12.92
C TRP A 49 -15.14 -0.12 13.54
N GLN A 50 -14.77 -0.88 14.57
CA GLN A 50 -15.65 -1.86 15.20
C GLN A 50 -16.77 -1.16 15.97
N GLU A 51 -16.42 -0.13 16.74
CA GLU A 51 -17.35 0.67 17.52
C GLU A 51 -18.38 1.35 16.62
N GLU A 52 -17.93 1.89 15.49
CA GLU A 52 -18.82 2.56 14.53
C GLU A 52 -19.77 1.57 13.83
N LEU A 53 -19.28 0.40 13.41
CA LEU A 53 -20.14 -0.64 12.83
C LEU A 53 -21.18 -1.14 13.83
N GLN A 54 -20.79 -1.36 15.09
CA GLN A 54 -21.70 -1.78 16.15
C GLN A 54 -22.80 -0.74 16.41
N LYS A 55 -22.45 0.55 16.40
CA LYS A 55 -23.40 1.66 16.56
C LYS A 55 -24.40 1.74 15.42
N ASP A 56 -23.95 1.59 14.17
CA ASP A 56 -24.79 1.80 12.98
C ASP A 56 -25.61 0.55 12.58
N ILE A 57 -25.13 -0.65 12.92
CA ILE A 57 -25.73 -1.94 12.52
C ILE A 57 -26.38 -2.68 13.70
N GLY A 58 -25.79 -2.64 14.90
CA GLY A 58 -26.22 -3.42 16.07
C GLY A 58 -25.40 -4.71 16.27
N ASP A 59 -25.09 -5.04 17.53
CA ASP A 59 -24.22 -6.17 17.88
C ASP A 59 -24.85 -7.54 17.66
N ASP A 60 -26.18 -7.59 17.67
CA ASP A 60 -27.03 -8.78 17.60
C ASP A 60 -27.23 -9.30 16.18
N ILE A 61 -26.93 -8.48 15.17
CA ILE A 61 -26.98 -8.85 13.75
C ILE A 61 -25.63 -8.73 13.03
N LEU A 62 -24.64 -8.05 13.62
CA LEU A 62 -23.30 -7.91 13.04
C LEU A 62 -22.50 -9.22 13.18
N PRO A 63 -21.85 -9.69 12.10
CA PRO A 63 -20.98 -10.86 12.17
C PRO A 63 -19.79 -10.69 13.13
N ASP A 64 -19.38 -11.78 13.76
CA ASP A 64 -18.28 -11.83 14.73
C ASP A 64 -16.92 -11.38 14.13
N TYR A 65 -16.62 -11.74 12.89
CA TYR A 65 -15.43 -11.29 12.17
C TYR A 65 -15.42 -9.78 11.86
N LEU A 66 -16.56 -9.10 12.02
CA LEU A 66 -16.69 -7.64 11.94
C LEU A 66 -16.87 -6.99 13.32
N GLY A 67 -16.63 -7.73 14.41
CA GLY A 67 -16.74 -7.24 15.78
C GLY A 67 -18.14 -7.37 16.40
N GLY A 68 -19.08 -8.08 15.78
CA GLY A 68 -20.40 -8.35 16.37
C GLY A 68 -20.47 -9.66 17.17
N LYS A 69 -21.69 -10.15 17.45
CA LYS A 69 -21.93 -11.39 18.20
C LYS A 69 -22.47 -12.54 17.33
N VAL A 70 -22.82 -12.26 16.08
CA VAL A 70 -23.38 -13.28 15.18
C VAL A 70 -22.25 -14.11 14.59
N MET A 71 -22.19 -15.38 14.98
CA MET A 71 -21.32 -16.33 14.30
C MET A 71 -21.94 -16.68 12.94
N ASP A 72 -21.22 -16.39 11.86
CA ASP A 72 -21.63 -16.80 10.50
C ASP A 72 -20.86 -18.05 10.05
N PRO A 73 -21.45 -19.25 10.16
CA PRO A 73 -20.79 -20.50 9.75
C PRO A 73 -20.60 -20.61 8.23
N HIS A 74 -21.17 -19.70 7.44
CA HIS A 74 -21.06 -19.67 5.99
C HIS A 74 -20.19 -18.51 5.48
N ALA A 75 -19.48 -17.80 6.35
CA ALA A 75 -18.55 -16.77 5.95
C ALA A 75 -17.42 -17.38 5.08
N ILE A 76 -17.51 -17.18 3.77
CA ILE A 76 -16.46 -17.56 2.83
C ILE A 76 -15.49 -16.39 2.74
N HIS A 77 -14.48 -16.40 3.60
CA HIS A 77 -13.29 -15.59 3.40
C HIS A 77 -12.55 -16.20 2.22
N GLY A 78 -12.46 -15.46 1.10
CA GLY A 78 -11.78 -15.94 -0.10
C GLY A 78 -10.39 -16.52 0.21
N GLY A 79 -9.88 -17.37 -0.69
CA GLY A 79 -8.57 -17.99 -0.52
C GLY A 79 -7.57 -17.54 -1.58
N PRO A 80 -6.29 -17.93 -1.44
CA PRO A 80 -5.32 -17.75 -2.52
C PRO A 80 -5.85 -18.39 -3.80
N ILE A 81 -5.90 -17.61 -4.87
CA ILE A 81 -6.36 -18.10 -6.17
C ILE A 81 -5.35 -19.15 -6.65
N PRO A 82 -5.77 -20.37 -7.03
CA PRO A 82 -4.84 -21.35 -7.57
C PRO A 82 -4.09 -20.83 -8.80
N ALA A 83 -2.77 -21.04 -8.86
CA ALA A 83 -1.90 -20.47 -9.90
C ALA A 83 -2.35 -20.76 -11.34
N LYS A 84 -3.05 -21.88 -11.57
CA LYS A 84 -3.64 -22.23 -12.88
C LYS A 84 -4.69 -21.22 -13.40
N TYR A 85 -5.24 -20.39 -12.52
CA TYR A 85 -6.20 -19.35 -12.87
C TYR A 85 -5.55 -17.97 -13.02
N TYR A 86 -4.24 -17.86 -12.83
CA TYR A 86 -3.54 -16.60 -13.05
C TYR A 86 -3.55 -16.28 -14.54
N ALA A 87 -4.18 -15.19 -14.91
CA ALA A 87 -4.01 -14.62 -16.24
C ALA A 87 -2.54 -14.20 -16.42
N HIS A 88 -2.01 -14.32 -17.63
CA HIS A 88 -0.68 -13.78 -17.93
C HIS A 88 -0.67 -12.28 -17.64
N ARG A 89 0.20 -11.87 -16.71
CA ARG A 89 0.27 -10.49 -16.22
C ARG A 89 0.75 -9.53 -17.31
N ASP A 90 -0.07 -8.51 -17.62
CA ASP A 90 0.41 -7.39 -18.44
C ASP A 90 1.21 -6.41 -17.59
N ARG A 91 2.54 -6.62 -17.53
CA ARG A 91 3.49 -5.72 -16.85
C ARG A 91 3.43 -4.28 -17.37
N LYS A 92 2.89 -4.04 -18.58
CA LYS A 92 2.72 -2.69 -19.12
C LYS A 92 1.59 -1.91 -18.44
N SER A 93 0.73 -2.59 -17.68
CA SER A 93 -0.34 -1.92 -16.93
C SER A 93 0.21 -1.14 -15.74
N PHE A 94 1.11 -1.75 -14.95
CA PHE A 94 1.68 -1.10 -13.76
C PHE A 94 2.46 0.17 -14.12
N SER A 95 3.30 0.12 -15.17
CA SER A 95 4.09 1.27 -15.61
C SER A 95 3.29 2.49 -16.09
N LYS A 96 1.97 2.35 -16.24
CA LYS A 96 1.05 3.41 -16.68
C LYS A 96 0.20 3.96 -15.54
N LEU A 97 0.28 3.40 -14.34
CA LEU A 97 -0.48 3.88 -13.20
C LEU A 97 -0.02 5.30 -12.79
N PRO A 98 -0.94 6.17 -12.35
CA PRO A 98 -0.58 7.50 -11.84
C PRO A 98 0.42 7.40 -10.68
N GLY A 99 1.40 8.32 -10.65
CA GLY A 99 2.41 8.37 -9.59
C GLY A 99 3.56 7.37 -9.72
N VAL A 100 3.48 6.39 -10.63
CA VAL A 100 4.58 5.45 -10.88
C VAL A 100 5.74 6.13 -11.61
N LYS A 101 6.93 6.02 -11.02
CA LYS A 101 8.20 6.54 -11.55
C LYS A 101 8.99 5.43 -12.22
N ARG A 102 9.91 5.82 -13.11
CA ARG A 102 10.83 4.89 -13.80
C ARG A 102 12.26 5.13 -13.34
N LEU A 103 12.94 4.07 -12.91
CA LEU A 103 14.34 4.05 -12.50
C LEU A 103 15.13 3.09 -13.38
N VAL A 104 16.36 3.46 -13.75
CA VAL A 104 17.30 2.60 -14.47
C VAL A 104 18.46 2.29 -13.55
N VAL A 105 18.62 1.03 -13.17
CA VAL A 105 19.75 0.57 -12.37
C VAL A 105 20.77 -0.04 -13.33
N ASN A 106 21.90 0.63 -13.51
CA ASN A 106 22.94 0.16 -14.40
C ASN A 106 23.55 -1.17 -13.91
N ARG A 107 24.17 -1.92 -14.81
CA ARG A 107 24.95 -3.11 -14.42
C ARG A 107 26.06 -2.69 -13.46
N ARG A 108 26.37 -3.56 -12.49
CA ARG A 108 27.43 -3.30 -11.50
C ARG A 108 27.22 -2.00 -10.69
N SER A 109 25.98 -1.53 -10.55
CA SER A 109 25.65 -0.33 -9.77
C SER A 109 24.49 -0.57 -8.81
N LYS A 110 24.29 0.40 -7.92
CA LYS A 110 23.14 0.51 -7.03
C LYS A 110 22.46 1.84 -7.29
N GLU A 111 21.15 1.91 -7.08
CA GLU A 111 20.38 3.14 -7.08
C GLU A 111 19.56 3.23 -5.80
N ASN A 112 19.49 4.42 -5.23
CA ASN A 112 18.86 4.68 -3.94
C ASN A 112 17.71 5.66 -4.11
N ILE A 113 16.57 5.36 -3.49
CA ILE A 113 15.47 6.32 -3.33
C ILE A 113 15.40 6.67 -1.85
N LYS A 114 15.71 7.93 -1.55
CA LYS A 114 15.65 8.47 -0.18
C LYS A 114 14.23 8.93 0.14
N LEU A 115 13.76 8.57 1.32
CA LEU A 115 12.46 8.89 1.88
C LEU A 115 12.71 9.52 3.24
N GLU A 116 12.34 10.78 3.38
CA GLU A 116 12.50 11.51 4.65
C GLU A 116 11.27 11.27 5.53
N VAL A 117 11.51 10.73 6.72
CA VAL A 117 10.49 10.55 7.75
C VAL A 117 10.74 11.58 8.83
N ASP A 118 9.79 12.48 9.01
CA ASP A 118 9.81 13.57 9.98
C ASP A 118 9.04 13.22 11.27
N GLN A 119 8.05 12.32 11.19
CA GLN A 119 7.23 11.91 12.32
C GLN A 119 7.43 10.44 12.70
N PRO A 120 7.75 10.12 13.98
CA PRO A 120 7.74 8.75 14.46
C PRO A 120 6.35 8.11 14.28
N GLY A 121 6.33 6.83 13.91
CA GLY A 121 5.12 6.07 13.67
C GLY A 121 4.56 6.19 12.25
N SER A 122 5.17 7.00 11.39
CA SER A 122 4.85 7.05 9.95
C SER A 122 5.12 5.70 9.27
N ASN A 123 4.45 5.44 8.15
CA ASN A 123 4.73 4.27 7.33
C ASN A 123 5.50 4.66 6.07
N ILE A 124 6.49 3.84 5.73
CA ILE A 124 7.05 3.79 4.38
C ILE A 124 6.38 2.68 3.63
N GLU A 125 5.88 2.99 2.44
CA GLU A 125 5.25 2.02 1.56
C GLU A 125 5.87 2.09 0.17
N TRP A 126 5.98 0.93 -0.46
CA TRP A 126 6.49 0.80 -1.81
C TRP A 126 5.72 -0.25 -2.60
N ASP A 127 5.68 -0.02 -3.90
CA ASP A 127 5.36 -1.00 -4.92
C ASP A 127 6.39 -0.89 -6.03
N PHE A 128 6.89 -2.01 -6.55
CA PHE A 128 7.68 -1.97 -7.77
C PHE A 128 7.52 -3.19 -8.68
N ASP A 129 7.75 -2.92 -9.96
CA ASP A 129 7.87 -3.88 -11.04
C ASP A 129 9.22 -3.76 -11.71
N ILE A 130 9.81 -4.91 -12.00
CA ILE A 130 11.05 -5.00 -12.77
C ILE A 130 10.66 -5.30 -14.21
N LYS A 131 11.15 -4.55 -15.19
CA LYS A 131 10.85 -4.85 -16.58
C LYS A 131 11.31 -6.27 -16.95
N ASN A 132 12.51 -6.66 -16.51
CA ASN A 132 13.16 -7.93 -16.84
C ASN A 132 14.12 -8.39 -15.74
N ARG A 133 14.13 -9.71 -15.46
CA ARG A 133 14.99 -10.41 -14.48
C ARG A 133 14.81 -9.88 -13.06
N ASP A 134 15.71 -10.31 -12.17
CA ASP A 134 15.69 -9.99 -10.75
C ASP A 134 16.60 -8.81 -10.39
N ILE A 135 16.39 -8.27 -9.20
CA ILE A 135 17.19 -7.21 -8.57
C ILE A 135 17.41 -7.59 -7.10
N SER A 136 18.50 -7.14 -6.48
CA SER A 136 18.62 -7.18 -5.03
C SER A 136 17.95 -5.94 -4.47
N PHE A 137 17.06 -6.11 -3.50
CA PHE A 137 16.30 -5.03 -2.88
C PHE A 137 16.49 -5.06 -1.36
N SER A 138 16.61 -3.88 -0.75
CA SER A 138 16.62 -3.68 0.70
C SER A 138 16.00 -2.33 1.07
N LEU A 139 15.58 -2.21 2.33
CA LEU A 139 15.22 -0.94 2.98
C LEU A 139 16.24 -0.69 4.10
N ILE A 140 16.91 0.45 4.02
CA ILE A 140 17.98 0.83 4.95
C ILE A 140 17.56 2.11 5.68
N TYR A 141 17.79 2.18 6.99
CA TYR A 141 17.69 3.42 7.76
C TYR A 141 19.09 4.04 7.89
N GLU A 142 19.25 5.25 7.35
CA GLU A 142 20.46 6.07 7.53
C GLU A 142 20.29 6.86 8.84
N ASP A 143 20.96 6.42 9.89
CA ASP A 143 20.93 7.11 11.19
C ASP A 143 21.76 8.40 11.10
N PRO A 144 21.14 9.59 11.29
CA PRO A 144 21.84 10.86 11.20
C PRO A 144 22.93 11.04 12.27
N GLU A 145 22.90 10.25 13.36
CA GLU A 145 23.89 10.30 14.44
C GLU A 145 25.01 9.26 14.29
N ASN A 146 24.90 8.34 13.31
CA ASN A 146 25.84 7.24 13.12
C ASN A 146 26.38 7.23 11.68
N GLU A 147 27.64 7.64 11.50
CA GLU A 147 28.34 7.68 10.21
C GLU A 147 28.70 6.29 9.63
N ALA A 148 28.13 5.20 10.15
CA ALA A 148 28.34 3.88 9.56
C ALA A 148 27.90 3.89 8.08
N GLU A 149 28.84 3.61 7.17
CA GLU A 149 28.64 3.74 5.71
C GLU A 149 27.43 2.97 5.15
N ASP A 150 27.00 1.89 5.80
CA ASP A 150 25.99 0.96 5.28
C ASP A 150 24.59 1.10 5.91
N GLY A 151 24.42 1.92 6.97
CA GLY A 151 23.13 2.10 7.68
C GLY A 151 22.58 0.84 8.36
N GLU A 152 21.37 0.93 8.93
CA GLU A 152 20.64 -0.20 9.54
C GLU A 152 19.69 -0.86 8.51
N GLU A 153 19.86 -2.15 8.23
CA GLU A 153 18.93 -2.88 7.34
C GLU A 153 17.59 -3.17 8.03
N ILE A 154 16.55 -2.41 7.67
CA ILE A 154 15.19 -2.61 8.17
C ILE A 154 14.49 -3.73 7.40
N VAL A 155 14.68 -3.78 6.08
CA VAL A 155 14.33 -4.94 5.26
C VAL A 155 15.65 -5.52 4.74
N PRO A 156 16.01 -6.75 5.16
CA PRO A 156 17.24 -7.39 4.75
C PRO A 156 17.35 -7.51 3.23
N LYS A 157 18.57 -7.42 2.73
CA LYS A 157 18.84 -7.57 1.29
C LYS A 157 18.38 -8.93 0.77
N GLN A 158 17.48 -8.90 -0.22
CA GLN A 158 16.92 -10.10 -0.85
C GLN A 158 16.85 -9.99 -2.37
N ARG A 159 16.92 -11.14 -3.05
CA ARG A 159 16.76 -11.24 -4.51
C ARG A 159 15.29 -11.33 -4.85
N VAL A 160 14.79 -10.34 -5.58
CA VAL A 160 13.38 -10.21 -5.94
C VAL A 160 13.23 -10.29 -7.45
N ASP A 161 12.30 -11.12 -7.91
CA ASP A 161 11.75 -11.05 -9.25
C ASP A 161 10.25 -10.71 -9.17
N THR A 162 9.73 -10.07 -10.21
CA THR A 162 8.33 -9.61 -10.26
C THR A 162 7.58 -10.24 -11.43
N ILE A 163 7.94 -11.48 -11.78
CA ILE A 163 7.34 -12.16 -12.94
C ILE A 163 5.87 -12.49 -12.69
N VAL A 164 5.54 -12.88 -11.45
CA VAL A 164 4.19 -13.27 -11.05
C VAL A 164 3.39 -12.09 -10.50
N ALA A 165 4.00 -11.27 -9.64
CA ALA A 165 3.36 -10.13 -8.97
C ALA A 165 4.33 -8.95 -8.82
N SER A 166 3.81 -7.75 -8.55
CA SER A 166 4.64 -6.64 -8.08
C SER A 166 5.18 -6.98 -6.69
N GLU A 167 6.34 -6.43 -6.37
CA GLU A 167 6.83 -6.44 -5.00
C GLU A 167 6.22 -5.24 -4.27
N SER A 168 5.58 -5.51 -3.15
CA SER A 168 4.85 -4.53 -2.35
C SER A 168 5.25 -4.66 -0.89
N GLY A 169 5.39 -3.54 -0.19
CA GLY A 169 5.69 -3.59 1.23
C GLY A 169 5.28 -2.32 1.97
N ILE A 170 5.15 -2.48 3.29
CA ILE A 170 4.83 -1.45 4.26
C ILE A 170 5.70 -1.67 5.49
N VAL A 171 6.34 -0.61 5.98
CA VAL A 171 7.15 -0.64 7.19
C VAL A 171 6.79 0.58 8.04
N LYS A 172 6.49 0.34 9.31
CA LYS A 172 6.31 1.41 10.29
C LYS A 172 7.68 1.90 10.75
N CYS A 173 7.90 3.20 10.63
CA CYS A 173 9.13 3.89 10.98
C CYS A 173 9.03 4.42 12.41
N GLU A 174 9.70 3.75 13.36
CA GLU A 174 9.68 4.16 14.77
C GLU A 174 10.55 5.39 15.06
N LYS A 175 11.43 5.78 14.12
CA LYS A 175 12.36 6.90 14.26
C LYS A 175 12.24 7.86 13.07
N PRO A 176 12.33 9.19 13.29
CA PRO A 176 12.55 10.15 12.21
C PRO A 176 13.95 9.98 11.63
N GLY A 177 14.09 10.25 10.34
CA GLY A 177 15.36 10.18 9.63
C GLY A 177 15.16 9.76 8.17
N THR A 178 16.29 9.50 7.51
CA THR A 178 16.29 9.12 6.11
C THR A 178 16.23 7.61 5.99
N TYR A 179 15.22 7.13 5.27
CA TYR A 179 15.11 5.74 4.88
C TYR A 179 15.38 5.59 3.38
N VAL A 180 16.01 4.50 3.00
CA VAL A 180 16.53 4.29 1.64
C VAL A 180 16.05 2.97 1.08
N LEU A 181 15.23 3.05 0.03
CA LEU A 181 14.96 1.91 -0.83
C LEU A 181 16.16 1.73 -1.76
N GLN A 182 16.94 0.68 -1.55
CA GLN A 182 18.13 0.38 -2.33
C GLN A 182 17.84 -0.71 -3.36
N PHE A 183 18.06 -0.38 -4.64
CA PHE A 183 18.03 -1.32 -5.76
C PHE A 183 19.47 -1.63 -6.18
N ASP A 184 19.94 -2.82 -5.82
CA ASP A 184 21.30 -3.28 -6.04
C ASP A 184 21.38 -4.23 -7.25
N ASN A 185 22.06 -3.79 -8.30
CA ASN A 185 22.34 -4.57 -9.51
C ASN A 185 23.85 -4.89 -9.63
N SER A 186 24.59 -4.81 -8.52
CA SER A 186 26.05 -4.99 -8.49
C SER A 186 26.47 -6.37 -9.00
N PHE A 187 25.62 -7.37 -8.79
CA PHE A 187 25.83 -8.74 -9.26
C PHE A 187 25.68 -8.93 -10.77
N SER A 188 25.03 -8.00 -11.49
CA SER A 188 24.73 -8.20 -12.91
C SER A 188 25.88 -7.75 -13.80
N TRP A 189 26.42 -8.67 -14.59
CA TRP A 189 27.58 -8.39 -15.46
C TRP A 189 27.21 -7.80 -16.81
N MET A 190 26.02 -8.11 -17.34
CA MET A 190 25.65 -7.78 -18.73
C MET A 190 24.39 -6.94 -18.87
N HIS A 191 23.58 -6.78 -17.82
CA HIS A 191 22.23 -6.24 -17.98
C HIS A 191 21.89 -5.15 -16.96
N ASN A 192 21.51 -3.99 -17.46
CA ASN A 192 20.82 -2.96 -16.69
C ASN A 192 19.41 -3.45 -16.33
N LYS A 193 18.84 -2.90 -15.27
CA LYS A 193 17.44 -3.14 -14.86
C LYS A 193 16.64 -1.87 -15.04
N ILE A 194 15.38 -2.03 -15.45
CA ILE A 194 14.40 -0.94 -15.46
C ILE A 194 13.39 -1.31 -14.40
N ILE A 195 13.26 -0.44 -13.41
CA ILE A 195 12.30 -0.54 -12.32
C ILE A 195 11.21 0.50 -12.55
N TYR A 196 9.96 0.09 -12.48
CA TYR A 196 8.83 1.00 -12.34
C TYR A 196 8.40 0.91 -10.89
N TYR A 197 8.34 2.04 -10.18
CA TYR A 197 8.08 2.02 -8.75
C TYR A 197 7.16 3.15 -8.32
N TYR A 198 6.48 2.91 -7.22
CA TYR A 198 5.82 3.90 -6.39
C TYR A 198 6.42 3.77 -4.97
N ALA A 199 6.67 4.89 -4.31
CA ALA A 199 7.13 4.90 -2.92
C ALA A 199 6.69 6.19 -2.23
N SER A 200 6.22 6.09 -1.00
CA SER A 200 5.77 7.23 -0.20
C SER A 200 5.99 7.04 1.29
N VAL A 201 6.03 8.17 2.00
CA VAL A 201 5.91 8.24 3.46
C VAL A 201 4.48 8.68 3.77
N VAL A 202 3.85 8.02 4.73
CA VAL A 202 2.49 8.31 5.21
C VAL A 202 2.55 8.58 6.70
N ASN A 203 2.23 9.80 7.11
CA ASN A 203 2.26 10.18 8.51
C ASN A 203 1.04 9.62 9.26
N PRO A 204 1.14 9.38 10.58
CA PRO A 204 0.01 8.90 11.39
C PRO A 204 -1.23 9.80 11.29
N ASN A 205 -1.03 11.11 11.18
CA ASN A 205 -2.11 12.11 11.15
C ASN A 205 -2.69 12.34 9.74
N ASP A 206 -2.04 11.84 8.69
CA ASP A 206 -2.58 11.86 7.32
C ASP A 206 -3.57 10.70 7.08
N ILE A 207 -3.68 9.79 8.06
CA ILE A 207 -4.81 8.87 8.19
C ILE A 207 -6.00 9.73 8.64
N ILE A 208 -6.80 10.17 7.68
CA ILE A 208 -7.98 11.00 7.91
C ILE A 208 -8.89 10.31 8.94
N HIS A 209 -8.81 10.75 10.19
CA HIS A 209 -9.94 10.77 11.10
C HIS A 209 -10.71 12.05 10.72
N GLU A 210 -11.71 11.94 9.85
CA GLU A 210 -12.71 12.99 9.72
C GLU A 210 -13.56 12.90 11.00
N ASP A 211 -13.09 13.58 12.06
CA ASP A 211 -13.91 13.91 13.21
C ASP A 211 -15.08 14.79 12.72
N GLU A 212 -16.30 14.40 13.13
CA GLU A 212 -17.56 15.06 12.82
C GLU A 212 -17.62 16.47 13.44
N ASP A 213 -17.87 17.49 12.60
CA ASP A 213 -18.55 18.74 12.98
C ASP A 213 -19.85 18.87 12.17
#